data_AF-A0A956R1P9-F1
#
_entry.id   AF-A0A956R1P9-F1
#
_cell.length_a   1.000
_cell.length_b   1.000
_cell.length_c   1.000
_cell.angle_alpha   90.00
_cell.angle_beta   90.00
_cell.angle_gamma   90.00
#
_symmetry.space_group_name_H-M   'P 1'
#
loop_
_entity.id
_entity.type
_entity.pdbx_description
1 polymer ?
#
loop_
_entity_poly.entity_id
_entity_poly.type
_entity_poly.pdbx_seq_one_letter_code
_entity_poly.pdbx_strand_id
1 'polypeptide(L)'
;LWNVKRIRPAVLGPFDYDREVHTTMLWFSEGFTSYYAILINSRAGLIDEEQSRKDIARRIAAVERGAGHTLLSVEQSSWETWAKPDDPANAYFSYYDKGMAVGLILDLHLRAISKGSVSTDTIFQDLWQRWRDTGLGLTPAQLEQAFVDRAAAVDPAGAEEVRAIFRDYVRGTAPVDYDRYLGHVGYRLERKIDEPGPWLDADVQWDGRAMVVNTVEHGGAGDRGGLGNGDEILAIDGHAVDAKSYGRQLRALEIGAEHRFTVNRGGRTLDLKISPVEGGKESFAIVEVDEPSIEQRRLRREWLGLP
;
A
#
# COMPACT_ATOMS: atom_id res chain seq x y z
N LEU A 1 4.62 -8.13 24.92
CA LEU A 1 4.79 -7.39 23.64
C LEU A 1 6.25 -7.37 23.22
N TRP A 2 6.51 -7.58 21.93
CA TRP A 2 7.85 -7.64 21.33
C TRP A 2 8.13 -6.40 20.44
N ASN A 3 7.47 -6.29 19.29
CA ASN A 3 7.62 -5.17 18.37
C ASN A 3 7.13 -3.85 19.00
N VAL A 4 7.79 -2.74 18.68
CA VAL A 4 7.55 -1.37 19.20
C VAL A 4 7.87 -1.15 20.68
N LYS A 5 7.78 -2.19 21.52
CA LYS A 5 8.13 -2.11 22.96
C LYS A 5 9.57 -2.49 23.25
N ARG A 6 10.12 -3.47 22.54
CA ARG A 6 11.46 -4.02 22.79
C ARG A 6 12.28 -4.04 21.51
N ILE A 7 11.77 -4.69 20.46
CA ILE A 7 12.27 -4.53 19.11
C ILE A 7 11.70 -3.20 18.60
N ARG A 8 12.48 -2.13 18.65
CA ARG A 8 12.02 -0.76 18.35
C ARG A 8 13.13 0.12 17.80
N PRO A 9 12.79 1.18 17.06
CA PRO A 9 13.77 2.19 16.65
C PRO A 9 14.51 2.76 17.86
N ALA A 10 15.82 2.93 17.75
CA ALA A 10 16.68 3.37 18.86
C ALA A 10 16.23 4.73 19.44
N VAL A 11 15.70 5.61 18.60
CA VAL A 11 15.19 6.93 19.02
C VAL A 11 13.92 6.86 19.88
N LEU A 12 13.19 5.74 19.85
CA LEU A 12 12.00 5.53 20.68
C LEU A 12 12.36 4.86 22.02
N GLY A 13 13.54 5.16 22.56
CA GLY A 13 14.04 4.57 23.81
C GLY A 13 15.43 5.06 24.19
N PRO A 14 15.59 5.97 25.17
CA PRO A 14 14.55 6.51 26.06
C PRO A 14 13.52 7.39 25.34
N PHE A 15 12.31 7.47 25.88
CA PHE A 15 11.24 8.31 25.31
C PHE A 15 11.39 9.75 25.80
N ASP A 16 11.39 10.69 24.85
CA ASP A 16 11.27 12.12 25.11
C ASP A 16 9.81 12.51 24.87
N TYR A 17 9.11 12.89 25.93
CA TYR A 17 7.68 13.21 25.88
C TYR A 17 7.42 14.71 25.67
N ASP A 18 8.46 15.54 25.68
CA ASP A 18 8.32 17.01 25.61
C ASP A 18 8.35 17.53 24.16
N ARG A 19 8.64 16.68 23.18
CA ARG A 19 8.68 17.04 21.76
C ARG A 19 8.37 15.86 20.84
N GLU A 20 8.17 16.17 19.57
CA GLU A 20 8.07 15.19 18.49
C GLU A 20 9.40 14.43 18.35
N VAL A 21 9.31 13.10 18.28
CA VAL A 21 10.44 12.21 18.02
C VAL A 21 10.21 11.55 16.66
N HIS A 22 11.01 11.94 15.68
CA HIS A 22 10.92 11.41 14.33
C HIS A 22 11.73 10.12 14.17
N THR A 23 11.19 9.19 13.38
CA THR A 23 11.86 7.95 13.00
C THR A 23 11.43 7.51 11.61
N THR A 24 12.36 6.98 10.83
CA THR A 24 12.08 6.43 9.50
C THR A 24 11.61 4.98 9.55
N MET A 25 11.35 4.40 10.73
CA MET A 25 11.15 2.96 10.93
C MET A 25 9.74 2.59 11.44
N LEU A 26 8.76 3.49 11.32
CA LEU A 26 7.37 3.16 11.66
C LEU A 26 6.78 2.13 10.69
N TRP A 27 7.18 2.13 9.43
CA TRP A 27 6.79 1.09 8.47
C TRP A 27 7.16 -0.33 8.92
N PHE A 28 8.31 -0.50 9.57
CA PHE A 28 8.68 -1.78 10.17
C PHE A 28 7.88 -2.04 11.44
N SER A 29 7.80 -1.05 12.32
CA SER A 29 7.13 -1.16 13.63
C SER A 29 5.64 -1.48 13.50
N GLU A 30 4.94 -0.78 12.62
CA GLU A 30 3.49 -0.79 12.46
C GLU A 30 3.05 -1.61 11.24
N GLY A 31 3.80 -1.52 10.14
CA GLY A 31 3.50 -2.29 8.92
C GLY A 31 3.77 -3.78 9.07
N PHE A 32 4.87 -4.20 9.69
CA PHE A 32 5.06 -5.64 9.97
C PHE A 32 4.08 -6.14 11.02
N THR A 33 3.69 -5.31 11.99
CA THR A 33 2.62 -5.67 12.92
C THR A 33 1.30 -5.89 12.18
N SER A 34 1.01 -5.08 11.16
CA SER A 34 -0.16 -5.27 10.27
C SER A 34 -0.05 -6.53 9.42
N TYR A 35 1.15 -6.88 8.95
CA TYR A 35 1.43 -8.14 8.24
C TYR A 35 1.17 -9.36 9.12
N TYR A 36 1.76 -9.36 10.32
CA TYR A 36 1.58 -10.43 11.29
C TYR A 36 0.15 -10.54 11.81
N ALA A 37 -0.62 -9.45 11.84
CA ALA A 37 -2.03 -9.52 12.17
C ALA A 37 -2.80 -10.44 11.20
N ILE A 38 -2.46 -10.45 9.91
CA ILE A 38 -3.06 -11.38 8.94
C ILE A 38 -2.50 -12.79 9.16
N LEU A 39 -1.16 -12.94 9.20
CA LEU A 39 -0.55 -14.26 9.30
C LEU A 39 -0.90 -15.03 10.57
N ILE A 40 -0.98 -14.35 11.72
CA ILE A 40 -1.32 -15.00 12.99
C ILE A 40 -2.74 -15.54 12.94
N ASN A 41 -3.69 -14.80 12.36
CA ASN A 41 -5.07 -15.27 12.21
C ASN A 41 -5.14 -16.48 11.27
N SER A 42 -4.41 -16.46 10.15
CA SER A 42 -4.32 -17.59 9.21
C SER A 42 -3.73 -18.83 9.89
N ARG A 43 -2.56 -18.67 10.54
CA ARG A 43 -1.83 -19.76 11.20
C ARG A 43 -2.54 -20.31 12.43
N ALA A 44 -3.40 -19.52 13.06
CA ALA A 44 -4.27 -19.97 14.14
C ALA A 44 -5.56 -20.66 13.65
N GLY A 45 -5.80 -20.73 12.34
CA GLY A 45 -7.01 -21.28 11.74
C GLY A 45 -8.26 -20.43 11.97
N LEU A 46 -8.11 -19.15 12.29
CA LEU A 46 -9.22 -18.21 12.51
C LEU A 46 -9.76 -17.62 11.20
N ILE A 47 -8.93 -17.59 10.17
CA ILE A 47 -9.30 -17.26 8.79
C ILE A 47 -8.73 -18.32 7.86
N ASP A 48 -9.42 -18.59 6.75
CA ASP A 48 -8.97 -19.53 5.73
C ASP A 48 -8.01 -18.87 4.71
N GLU A 49 -7.55 -19.66 3.75
CA GLU A 49 -6.65 -19.23 2.66
C GLU A 49 -7.27 -18.11 1.81
N GLU A 50 -8.58 -18.20 1.51
CA GLU A 50 -9.27 -17.20 0.70
C GLU A 50 -9.39 -15.86 1.42
N GLN A 51 -9.77 -15.89 2.69
CA GLN A 51 -9.86 -14.71 3.54
C GLN A 51 -8.49 -14.05 3.73
N SER A 52 -7.43 -14.85 3.93
CA SER A 52 -6.05 -14.36 4.00
C SER A 52 -5.65 -13.61 2.71
N ARG A 53 -5.93 -14.18 1.54
CA ARG A 53 -5.68 -13.52 0.24
C ARG A 53 -6.47 -12.23 0.09
N LYS A 54 -7.76 -12.22 0.46
CA LYS A 54 -8.61 -11.02 0.39
C LYS A 54 -8.09 -9.91 1.28
N ASP A 55 -7.65 -10.22 2.50
CA ASP A 55 -7.14 -9.22 3.43
C ASP A 55 -5.80 -8.63 2.97
N ILE A 56 -4.91 -9.44 2.41
CA ILE A 56 -3.66 -8.96 1.79
C ILE A 56 -3.96 -8.10 0.57
N ALA A 57 -4.80 -8.58 -0.36
CA ALA A 57 -5.17 -7.85 -1.58
C ALA A 57 -5.83 -6.50 -1.27
N ARG A 58 -6.65 -6.42 -0.20
CA ARG A 58 -7.26 -5.16 0.25
C ARG A 58 -6.22 -4.12 0.63
N ARG A 59 -5.14 -4.53 1.29
CA ARG A 59 -4.07 -3.61 1.72
C ARG A 59 -3.12 -3.26 0.59
N ILE A 60 -2.85 -4.18 -0.33
CA ILE A 60 -2.19 -3.85 -1.60
C ILE A 60 -3.01 -2.79 -2.34
N ALA A 61 -4.33 -2.99 -2.49
CA ALA A 61 -5.21 -1.99 -3.11
C ALA A 61 -5.15 -0.63 -2.40
N ALA A 62 -5.03 -0.60 -1.06
CA ALA A 62 -4.90 0.66 -0.32
C ALA A 62 -3.57 1.38 -0.62
N VAL A 63 -2.48 0.63 -0.82
CA VAL A 63 -1.19 1.18 -1.28
C VAL A 63 -1.32 1.74 -2.70
N GLU A 64 -1.76 0.92 -3.64
CA GLU A 64 -1.78 1.27 -5.07
C GLU A 64 -2.76 2.42 -5.38
N ARG A 65 -3.82 2.57 -4.59
CA ARG A 65 -4.77 3.69 -4.73
C ARG A 65 -4.31 4.96 -4.03
N GLY A 66 -3.36 4.90 -3.10
CA GLY A 66 -2.90 6.07 -2.36
C GLY A 66 -1.97 6.91 -3.22
N ALA A 67 -2.39 8.08 -3.69
CA ALA A 67 -1.62 8.90 -4.64
C ALA A 67 -0.17 9.21 -4.17
N GLY A 68 0.06 9.28 -2.84
CA GLY A 68 1.41 9.48 -2.29
C GLY A 68 2.40 8.33 -2.50
N HIS A 69 1.97 7.13 -2.90
CA HIS A 69 2.85 5.95 -2.98
C HIS A 69 3.93 6.06 -4.07
N THR A 70 3.75 6.94 -5.05
CA THR A 70 4.74 7.26 -6.09
C THR A 70 5.59 8.50 -5.75
N LEU A 71 5.17 9.29 -4.77
CA LEU A 71 5.77 10.58 -4.40
C LEU A 71 6.69 10.50 -3.19
N LEU A 72 6.33 9.67 -2.20
CA LEU A 72 7.07 9.51 -0.94
C LEU A 72 7.49 8.05 -0.73
N SER A 73 8.67 7.86 -0.18
CA SER A 73 9.09 6.53 0.29
C SER A 73 8.40 6.17 1.61
N VAL A 74 8.40 4.88 1.97
CA VAL A 74 7.77 4.45 3.23
C VAL A 74 8.57 4.89 4.47
N GLU A 75 9.88 5.12 4.31
CA GLU A 75 10.71 5.78 5.33
C GLU A 75 10.32 7.24 5.53
N GLN A 76 10.05 7.97 4.44
CA GLN A 76 9.56 9.36 4.51
C GLN A 76 8.16 9.43 5.14
N SER A 77 7.25 8.54 4.73
CA SER A 77 5.91 8.43 5.36
C SER A 77 6.00 8.16 6.87
N SER A 78 6.96 7.33 7.30
CA SER A 78 7.24 7.12 8.73
C SER A 78 7.76 8.39 9.41
N TRP A 79 8.69 9.10 8.76
CA TRP A 79 9.26 10.33 9.30
C TRP A 79 8.23 11.44 9.45
N GLU A 80 7.33 11.58 8.48
CA GLU A 80 6.33 12.64 8.38
C GLU A 80 5.05 12.36 9.19
N THR A 81 5.05 11.36 10.07
CA THR A 81 3.88 11.02 10.91
C THR A 81 3.36 12.19 11.76
N TRP A 82 4.23 13.16 12.07
CA TRP A 82 3.87 14.37 12.82
C TRP A 82 3.38 15.52 11.94
N ALA A 83 3.57 15.43 10.62
CA ALA A 83 3.20 16.50 9.69
C ALA A 83 1.68 16.51 9.42
N LYS A 84 1.18 17.70 9.05
CA LYS A 84 -0.21 17.95 8.66
C LYS A 84 -0.20 18.71 7.32
N PRO A 85 -0.25 18.02 6.18
CA PRO A 85 -0.30 18.65 4.88
C PRO A 85 -1.68 19.24 4.65
N ASP A 86 -1.73 20.25 3.78
CA ASP A 86 -2.97 20.87 3.34
C ASP A 86 -3.83 19.92 2.49
N ASP A 87 -3.19 18.97 1.78
CA ASP A 87 -3.86 17.94 0.97
C ASP A 87 -3.37 16.52 1.34
N PRO A 88 -3.81 15.97 2.49
CA PRO A 88 -3.36 14.68 2.97
C PRO A 88 -3.75 13.51 2.06
N ALA A 89 -4.82 13.66 1.28
CA ALA A 89 -5.28 12.60 0.38
C ALA A 89 -4.33 12.37 -0.79
N ASN A 90 -3.69 13.42 -1.28
CA ASN A 90 -2.70 13.34 -2.37
C ASN A 90 -1.26 13.31 -1.88
N ALA A 91 -0.99 13.78 -0.66
CA ALA A 91 0.35 13.79 -0.09
C ALA A 91 0.72 12.48 0.62
N TYR A 92 -0.24 11.68 1.07
CA TYR A 92 0.06 10.50 1.89
C TYR A 92 -0.35 9.17 1.27
N PHE A 93 0.39 8.16 1.73
CA PHE A 93 -0.07 6.79 1.81
C PHE A 93 0.33 6.22 3.17
N SER A 94 -0.35 5.16 3.57
CA SER A 94 -0.20 4.53 4.87
C SER A 94 1.11 3.74 4.98
N TYR A 95 2.01 4.14 5.89
CA TYR A 95 3.18 3.32 6.24
C TYR A 95 2.79 1.98 6.89
N TYR A 96 1.56 1.83 7.39
CA TYR A 96 1.02 0.54 7.81
C TYR A 96 0.82 -0.37 6.59
N ASP A 97 0.14 0.12 5.56
CA ASP A 97 -0.23 -0.71 4.39
C ASP A 97 0.98 -1.02 3.52
N LYS A 98 1.84 -0.02 3.23
CA LYS A 98 3.08 -0.28 2.48
C LYS A 98 4.09 -1.05 3.31
N GLY A 99 4.21 -0.78 4.62
CA GLY A 99 5.08 -1.57 5.48
C GLY A 99 4.62 -3.04 5.58
N MET A 100 3.31 -3.29 5.52
CA MET A 100 2.76 -4.65 5.37
C MET A 100 3.18 -5.26 4.03
N ALA A 101 3.01 -4.53 2.92
CA ALA A 101 3.42 -4.99 1.59
C ALA A 101 4.93 -5.29 1.50
N VAL A 102 5.78 -4.47 2.12
CA VAL A 102 7.22 -4.73 2.23
C VAL A 102 7.50 -5.98 3.07
N GLY A 103 6.80 -6.15 4.19
CA GLY A 103 6.88 -7.37 5.00
C GLY A 103 6.50 -8.63 4.23
N LEU A 104 5.43 -8.55 3.42
CA LEU A 104 5.00 -9.62 2.52
C LEU A 104 6.11 -10.02 1.54
N ILE A 105 6.63 -9.07 0.75
CA ILE A 105 7.60 -9.41 -0.31
C ILE A 105 8.93 -9.91 0.27
N LEU A 106 9.37 -9.37 1.41
CA LEU A 106 10.56 -9.87 2.11
C LEU A 106 10.34 -11.29 2.63
N ASP A 107 9.19 -11.59 3.23
CA ASP A 107 8.90 -12.93 3.73
C ASP A 107 8.88 -13.98 2.61
N LEU A 108 8.18 -13.67 1.52
CA LEU A 108 8.05 -14.57 0.38
C LEU A 108 9.39 -14.81 -0.31
N HIS A 109 10.18 -13.76 -0.51
CA HIS A 109 11.51 -13.86 -1.09
C HIS A 109 12.46 -14.69 -0.21
N LEU A 110 12.52 -14.41 1.09
CA LEU A 110 13.34 -15.16 2.04
C LEU A 110 12.98 -16.65 2.06
N ARG A 111 11.67 -16.96 2.08
CA ARG A 111 11.19 -18.35 2.01
C ARG A 111 11.61 -19.03 0.72
N ALA A 112 11.52 -18.34 -0.42
CA ALA A 112 11.87 -18.90 -1.71
C ALA A 112 13.36 -19.28 -1.80
N ILE A 113 14.26 -18.35 -1.49
CA ILE A 113 15.70 -18.56 -1.62
C ILE A 113 16.23 -19.58 -0.61
N SER A 114 15.55 -19.72 0.53
CA SER A 114 15.95 -20.61 1.63
C SER A 114 15.20 -21.94 1.66
N LYS A 115 14.29 -22.18 0.71
CA LYS A 115 13.34 -23.30 0.72
C LYS A 115 12.56 -23.40 2.04
N GLY A 116 12.16 -22.25 2.59
CA GLY A 116 11.33 -22.13 3.79
C GLY A 116 12.09 -22.10 5.12
N SER A 117 13.43 -22.26 5.11
CA SER A 117 14.24 -22.27 6.34
C SER A 117 14.50 -20.88 6.92
N VAL A 118 14.37 -19.83 6.11
CA VAL A 118 14.50 -18.41 6.50
C VAL A 118 13.21 -17.69 6.13
N SER A 119 12.73 -16.86 7.05
CA SER A 119 11.51 -16.07 6.91
C SER A 119 11.59 -14.83 7.80
N THR A 120 10.62 -13.93 7.67
CA THR A 120 10.44 -12.82 8.62
C THR A 120 10.33 -13.31 10.07
N ASP A 121 9.82 -14.53 10.31
CA ASP A 121 9.76 -15.13 11.65
C ASP A 121 11.16 -15.30 12.23
N THR A 122 12.10 -15.79 11.42
CA THR A 122 13.51 -15.95 11.82
C THR A 122 14.17 -14.60 12.07
N ILE A 123 13.84 -13.57 11.28
CA ILE A 123 14.35 -12.21 11.51
C ILE A 123 13.86 -11.67 12.86
N PHE A 124 12.57 -11.82 13.17
CA PHE A 124 12.03 -11.37 14.46
C PHE A 124 12.63 -12.12 15.65
N GLN A 125 12.97 -13.41 15.49
CA GLN A 125 13.68 -14.18 16.52
C GLN A 125 15.09 -13.63 16.76
N ASP A 126 15.82 -13.24 15.71
CA ASP A 126 17.16 -12.65 15.84
C ASP A 126 17.11 -11.26 16.46
N LEU A 127 16.19 -10.41 16.01
CA LEU A 127 16.00 -9.08 16.56
C LEU A 127 15.59 -9.16 18.04
N TRP A 128 14.78 -10.15 18.40
CA TRP A 128 14.45 -10.44 19.79
C TRP A 128 15.68 -10.83 20.60
N GLN A 129 16.47 -11.78 20.10
CA GLN A 129 17.69 -12.24 20.75
C GLN A 129 18.68 -11.09 20.96
N ARG A 130 18.95 -10.32 19.92
CA ARG A 130 19.78 -9.11 19.97
C ARG A 130 19.30 -8.15 21.05
N TRP A 131 17.99 -7.93 21.16
CA TRP A 131 17.45 -7.08 22.22
C TRP A 131 17.63 -7.70 23.61
N ARG A 132 17.49 -9.02 23.79
CA ARG A 132 17.75 -9.68 25.08
C ARG A 132 19.20 -9.50 25.54
N ASP A 133 20.13 -9.53 24.59
CA ASP A 133 21.57 -9.45 24.89
C ASP A 133 22.03 -8.01 25.16
N THR A 134 21.42 -7.03 24.48
CA THR A 134 21.89 -5.63 24.52
C THR A 134 20.97 -4.67 25.28
N GLY A 135 19.67 -4.95 25.33
CA GLY A 135 18.63 -4.03 25.78
C GLY A 135 18.38 -2.83 24.87
N LEU A 136 19.11 -2.71 23.75
CA LEU A 136 19.12 -1.53 22.89
C LEU A 136 18.14 -1.65 21.73
N GLY A 137 17.57 -0.52 21.32
CA GLY A 137 16.83 -0.41 20.06
C GLY A 137 17.72 -0.60 18.82
N LEU A 138 17.10 -0.51 17.65
CA LEU A 138 17.72 -0.75 16.35
C LEU A 138 17.78 0.54 15.52
N THR A 139 18.85 0.70 14.74
CA THR A 139 18.92 1.69 13.66
C THR A 139 18.35 1.11 12.36
N PRO A 140 18.00 1.95 11.35
CA PRO A 140 17.57 1.45 10.04
C PRO A 140 18.58 0.51 9.40
N ALA A 141 19.87 0.87 9.46
CA ALA A 141 20.96 0.05 8.93
C ALA A 141 21.08 -1.31 9.64
N GLN A 142 20.89 -1.36 10.97
CA GLN A 142 20.90 -2.63 11.71
C GLN A 142 19.71 -3.51 11.35
N LEU A 143 18.55 -2.91 11.05
CA LEU A 143 17.40 -3.66 10.57
C LEU A 143 17.68 -4.26 9.19
N GLU A 144 18.10 -3.45 8.22
CA GLU A 144 18.45 -3.92 6.87
C GLU A 144 19.50 -5.03 6.92
N GLN A 145 20.55 -4.85 7.72
CA GLN A 145 21.61 -5.83 7.87
C GLN A 145 21.11 -7.19 8.40
N ALA A 146 20.15 -7.20 9.33
CA ALA A 146 19.59 -8.45 9.84
C ALA A 146 18.91 -9.30 8.74
N PHE A 147 18.20 -8.65 7.81
CA PHE A 147 17.62 -9.33 6.65
C PHE A 147 18.69 -9.80 5.68
N VAL A 148 19.66 -8.94 5.37
CA VAL A 148 20.74 -9.23 4.42
C VAL A 148 21.61 -10.38 4.90
N ASP A 149 22.00 -10.42 6.17
CA ASP A 149 22.85 -11.48 6.74
C ASP A 149 22.16 -12.84 6.65
N ARG A 150 20.86 -12.89 6.97
CA ARG A 150 20.08 -14.13 6.90
C ARG A 150 19.88 -14.62 5.47
N ALA A 151 19.65 -13.71 4.53
CA ALA A 151 19.58 -14.05 3.12
C ALA A 151 20.95 -14.54 2.60
N ALA A 152 22.04 -13.83 2.92
CA ALA A 152 23.37 -14.16 2.42
C ALA A 152 23.90 -15.51 2.94
N ALA A 153 23.46 -15.92 4.14
CA ALA A 153 23.80 -17.22 4.71
C ALA A 153 23.21 -18.42 3.92
N VAL A 154 22.14 -18.22 3.16
CA VAL A 154 21.47 -19.28 2.38
C VAL A 154 21.62 -19.09 0.87
N ASP A 155 21.66 -17.84 0.40
CA ASP A 155 21.82 -17.48 -1.02
C ASP A 155 22.39 -16.05 -1.15
N PRO A 156 23.70 -15.90 -1.47
CA PRO A 156 24.31 -14.59 -1.69
C PRO A 156 23.65 -13.76 -2.80
N ALA A 157 23.15 -14.38 -3.87
CA ALA A 157 22.43 -13.66 -4.93
C ALA A 157 21.05 -13.21 -4.43
N GLY A 158 20.37 -14.07 -3.67
CA GLY A 158 19.14 -13.73 -2.97
C GLY A 158 19.28 -12.54 -2.01
N ALA A 159 20.45 -12.35 -1.40
CA ALA A 159 20.74 -11.19 -0.55
C ALA A 159 20.85 -9.87 -1.33
N GLU A 160 21.27 -9.89 -2.59
CA GLU A 160 21.25 -8.69 -3.45
C GLU A 160 19.83 -8.23 -3.74
N GLU A 161 18.89 -9.18 -3.90
CA GLU A 161 17.48 -8.85 -4.05
C GLU A 161 16.87 -8.26 -2.77
N VAL A 162 17.29 -8.74 -1.59
CA VAL A 162 16.90 -8.10 -0.31
C VAL A 162 17.38 -6.65 -0.28
N ARG A 163 18.64 -6.37 -0.66
CA ARG A 163 19.15 -5.00 -0.75
C ARG A 163 18.38 -4.17 -1.78
N ALA A 164 17.98 -4.76 -2.91
CA ALA A 164 17.15 -4.11 -3.91
C ALA A 164 15.76 -3.75 -3.35
N ILE A 165 15.11 -4.63 -2.58
CA ILE A 165 13.84 -4.33 -1.91
C ILE A 165 13.99 -3.13 -0.97
N PHE A 166 15.03 -3.10 -0.13
CA PHE A 166 15.29 -1.92 0.71
C PHE A 166 15.61 -0.68 -0.13
N ARG A 167 16.40 -0.82 -1.22
CA ARG A 167 16.70 0.25 -2.18
C ARG A 167 15.45 0.89 -2.75
N ASP A 168 14.63 0.08 -3.40
CA ASP A 168 13.63 0.53 -4.36
C ASP A 168 12.25 0.71 -3.70
N TYR A 169 11.94 -0.07 -2.66
CA TYR A 169 10.61 -0.10 -2.05
C TYR A 169 10.54 0.43 -0.62
N VAL A 170 11.69 0.55 0.08
CA VAL A 170 11.75 1.15 1.42
C VAL A 170 12.17 2.61 1.36
N ARG A 171 13.32 2.92 0.73
CA ARG A 171 13.79 4.31 0.58
C ARG A 171 13.43 4.92 -0.78
N GLY A 172 13.08 4.10 -1.76
CA GLY A 172 12.59 4.52 -3.07
C GLY A 172 11.07 4.49 -3.17
N THR A 173 10.57 4.88 -4.34
CA THR A 173 9.14 4.91 -4.70
C THR A 173 8.84 4.05 -5.93
N ALA A 174 9.71 3.07 -6.22
CA ALA A 174 9.51 2.20 -7.38
C ALA A 174 8.21 1.40 -7.23
N PRO A 175 7.45 1.19 -8.32
CA PRO A 175 6.30 0.29 -8.31
C PRO A 175 6.71 -1.12 -7.86
N VAL A 176 5.95 -1.72 -6.94
CA VAL A 176 6.28 -3.03 -6.38
C VAL A 176 5.86 -4.12 -7.37
N ASP A 177 6.79 -5.00 -7.71
CA ASP A 177 6.51 -6.18 -8.54
C ASP A 177 5.91 -7.30 -7.66
N TYR A 178 4.63 -7.16 -7.30
CA TYR A 178 3.95 -8.14 -6.45
C TYR A 178 3.92 -9.54 -7.07
N ASP A 179 3.77 -9.63 -8.40
CA ASP A 179 3.69 -10.91 -9.12
C ASP A 179 4.97 -11.72 -8.97
N ARG A 180 6.13 -11.07 -9.04
CA ARG A 180 7.43 -11.71 -8.79
C ARG A 180 7.46 -12.44 -7.45
N TYR A 181 7.03 -11.79 -6.37
CA TYR A 181 7.14 -12.34 -5.02
C TYR A 181 5.98 -13.28 -4.66
N LEU A 182 4.75 -12.95 -5.04
CA LEU A 182 3.57 -13.83 -4.91
C LEU A 182 3.78 -15.13 -5.71
N GLY A 183 4.49 -15.05 -6.83
CA GLY A 183 4.87 -16.18 -7.66
C GLY A 183 5.65 -17.25 -6.87
N HIS A 184 6.42 -16.88 -5.84
CA HIS A 184 7.14 -17.87 -5.01
C HIS A 184 6.22 -18.84 -4.25
N VAL A 185 4.97 -18.44 -4.01
CA VAL A 185 3.94 -19.25 -3.33
C VAL A 185 2.78 -19.61 -4.26
N GLY A 186 2.99 -19.49 -5.57
CA GLY A 186 2.03 -19.90 -6.59
C GLY A 186 0.81 -18.99 -6.67
N TYR A 187 0.98 -17.71 -6.36
CA TYR A 187 -0.05 -16.69 -6.56
C TYR A 187 0.41 -15.62 -7.54
N ARG A 188 -0.53 -14.80 -8.02
CA ARG A 188 -0.30 -13.54 -8.72
C ARG A 188 -1.30 -12.49 -8.26
N LEU A 189 -0.99 -11.23 -8.45
CA LEU A 189 -1.89 -10.11 -8.26
C LEU A 189 -2.66 -9.86 -9.56
N GLU A 190 -3.97 -10.04 -9.51
CA GLU A 190 -4.86 -9.60 -10.57
C GLU A 190 -5.31 -8.18 -10.29
N ARG A 191 -5.03 -7.29 -11.25
CA ARG A 191 -5.54 -5.91 -11.29
C ARG A 191 -6.62 -5.83 -12.36
N LYS A 192 -7.78 -5.30 -12.00
CA LYS A 192 -8.92 -5.14 -12.90
C LYS A 192 -9.49 -3.73 -12.77
N ILE A 193 -9.94 -3.17 -13.89
CA ILE A 193 -10.77 -1.96 -13.89
C ILE A 193 -12.23 -2.42 -13.80
N ASP A 194 -12.91 -2.04 -12.73
CA ASP A 194 -14.34 -2.25 -12.56
C ASP A 194 -15.10 -1.21 -13.40
N GLU A 195 -16.00 -1.68 -14.26
CA GLU A 195 -16.85 -0.83 -15.11
C GLU A 195 -16.05 0.21 -15.94
N PRO A 196 -15.17 -0.22 -16.86
CA PRO A 196 -14.34 0.70 -17.64
C PRO A 196 -15.19 1.69 -18.45
N GLY A 197 -14.70 2.93 -18.55
CA GLY A 197 -15.31 3.98 -19.33
C GLY A 197 -14.66 5.35 -19.09
N PRO A 198 -15.38 6.46 -19.37
CA PRO A 198 -14.87 7.80 -19.13
C PRO A 198 -14.56 8.02 -17.64
N TRP A 199 -13.31 8.36 -17.35
CA TRP A 199 -12.77 8.48 -16.01
C TRP A 199 -12.08 9.83 -15.80
N LEU A 200 -12.27 10.41 -14.62
CA LEU A 200 -11.72 11.73 -14.26
C LEU A 200 -10.44 11.62 -13.42
N ASP A 201 -9.96 10.40 -13.12
CA ASP A 201 -8.89 10.19 -12.13
C ASP A 201 -9.24 10.86 -10.79
N ALA A 202 -10.50 10.73 -10.37
CA ALA A 202 -11.03 11.35 -9.16
C ALA A 202 -12.07 10.47 -8.46
N ASP A 203 -12.02 10.42 -7.12
CA ASP A 203 -13.07 9.81 -6.31
C ASP A 203 -14.16 10.85 -6.05
N VAL A 204 -15.35 10.60 -6.61
CA VAL A 204 -16.51 11.48 -6.47
C VAL A 204 -17.63 10.70 -5.80
N GLN A 205 -18.10 11.19 -4.66
CA GLN A 205 -19.10 10.52 -3.83
C GLN A 205 -20.25 11.44 -3.48
N TRP A 206 -21.42 10.85 -3.24
CA TRP A 206 -22.57 11.59 -2.75
C TRP A 206 -22.48 11.79 -1.23
N ASP A 207 -22.48 13.04 -0.77
CA ASP A 207 -22.37 13.36 0.67
C ASP A 207 -23.74 13.43 1.39
N GLY A 208 -24.83 13.21 0.67
CA GLY A 208 -26.21 13.42 1.15
C GLY A 208 -26.91 14.59 0.45
N ARG A 209 -26.17 15.52 -0.14
CA ARG A 209 -26.68 16.74 -0.78
C ARG A 209 -26.10 16.98 -2.18
N ALA A 210 -24.83 16.68 -2.41
CA ALA A 210 -24.14 16.94 -3.67
C ALA A 210 -23.17 15.82 -4.02
N MET A 211 -22.78 15.77 -5.29
CA MET A 211 -21.64 14.96 -5.73
C MET A 211 -20.35 15.70 -5.37
N VAL A 212 -19.65 15.24 -4.35
CA VAL A 212 -18.43 15.86 -3.82
C VAL A 212 -17.22 15.11 -4.32
N VAL A 213 -16.23 15.85 -4.81
CA VAL A 213 -14.91 15.34 -5.16
C VAL A 213 -14.12 15.14 -3.87
N ASN A 214 -13.91 13.90 -3.46
CA ASN A 214 -13.12 13.58 -2.27
C ASN A 214 -11.63 13.74 -2.56
N THR A 215 -11.19 13.18 -3.69
CA THR A 215 -9.78 13.15 -4.10
C THR A 215 -9.68 13.29 -5.61
N VAL A 216 -8.73 14.08 -6.08
CA VAL A 216 -8.32 14.17 -7.49
C VAL A 216 -6.86 13.74 -7.58
N GLU A 217 -6.58 12.72 -8.38
CA GLU A 217 -5.23 12.21 -8.58
C GLU A 217 -4.37 13.25 -9.29
N HIS A 218 -3.19 13.53 -8.71
CA HIS A 218 -2.29 14.54 -9.25
C HIS A 218 -1.82 14.16 -10.66
N GLY A 219 -1.89 15.12 -11.58
CA GLY A 219 -1.57 14.92 -12.98
C GLY A 219 -2.64 14.15 -13.76
N GLY A 220 -3.71 13.66 -13.13
CA GLY A 220 -4.84 12.96 -13.75
C GLY A 220 -5.77 13.88 -14.58
N ALA A 221 -6.77 13.32 -15.23
CA ALA A 221 -7.71 14.05 -16.08
C ALA A 221 -8.41 15.20 -15.35
N GLY A 222 -8.94 14.94 -14.15
CA GLY A 222 -9.57 15.92 -13.29
C GLY A 222 -8.63 17.05 -12.88
N ASP A 223 -7.40 16.71 -12.44
CA ASP A 223 -6.40 17.70 -12.00
C ASP A 223 -5.98 18.61 -13.17
N ARG A 224 -5.70 18.03 -14.34
CA ARG A 224 -5.41 18.80 -15.57
C ARG A 224 -6.57 19.69 -15.99
N GLY A 225 -7.81 19.26 -15.72
CA GLY A 225 -9.02 20.02 -15.96
C GLY A 225 -9.36 21.05 -14.87
N GLY A 226 -8.55 21.14 -13.81
CA GLY A 226 -8.69 22.08 -12.72
C GLY A 226 -9.69 21.68 -11.63
N LEU A 227 -10.13 20.42 -11.61
CA LEU A 227 -10.95 19.85 -10.53
C LEU A 227 -10.14 19.79 -9.23
N GLY A 228 -10.78 20.10 -8.11
CA GLY A 228 -10.12 20.14 -6.80
C GLY A 228 -10.85 19.33 -5.74
N ASN A 229 -10.12 18.89 -4.73
CA ASN A 229 -10.69 18.24 -3.55
C ASN A 229 -11.69 19.19 -2.88
N GLY A 230 -12.87 18.66 -2.54
CA GLY A 230 -13.98 19.41 -1.96
C GLY A 230 -14.88 20.13 -2.97
N ASP A 231 -14.63 20.04 -4.27
CA ASP A 231 -15.56 20.56 -5.27
C ASP A 231 -16.89 19.81 -5.22
N GLU A 232 -17.99 20.56 -5.27
CA GLU A 232 -19.33 20.02 -5.50
C GLU A 232 -19.65 20.08 -6.99
N ILE A 233 -19.76 18.93 -7.66
CA ILE A 233 -20.18 18.87 -9.06
C ILE A 233 -21.68 19.16 -9.13
N LEU A 234 -22.03 20.26 -9.82
CA LEU A 234 -23.40 20.73 -9.97
C LEU A 234 -24.01 20.27 -11.30
N ALA A 235 -23.23 20.30 -12.38
CA ALA A 235 -23.69 19.90 -13.71
C ALA A 235 -22.56 19.38 -14.62
N ILE A 236 -22.93 18.53 -15.57
CA ILE A 236 -22.07 18.07 -16.67
C ILE A 236 -22.74 18.44 -18.00
N ASP A 237 -22.02 19.15 -18.87
CA ASP A 237 -22.53 19.68 -20.14
C ASP A 237 -23.88 20.39 -20.02
N GLY A 238 -24.04 21.20 -18.96
CA GLY A 238 -25.24 21.96 -18.66
C GLY A 238 -26.40 21.17 -18.04
N HIS A 239 -26.24 19.86 -17.81
CA HIS A 239 -27.25 19.02 -17.16
C HIS A 239 -26.90 18.83 -15.68
N ALA A 240 -27.84 19.14 -14.79
CA ALA A 240 -27.63 18.98 -13.35
C ALA A 240 -27.33 17.51 -12.98
N VAL A 241 -26.46 17.30 -11.99
CA VAL A 241 -26.14 15.98 -11.46
C VAL A 241 -26.70 15.77 -10.05
N ASP A 242 -26.99 14.51 -9.75
CA ASP A 242 -27.35 13.99 -8.44
C ASP A 242 -26.79 12.57 -8.28
N ALA A 243 -27.02 11.95 -7.11
CA ALA A 243 -26.60 10.57 -6.84
C ALA A 243 -27.03 9.54 -7.90
N LYS A 244 -28.17 9.77 -8.57
CA LYS A 244 -28.73 8.82 -9.55
C LYS A 244 -28.23 9.09 -10.96
N SER A 245 -27.90 10.32 -11.29
CA SER A 245 -27.60 10.77 -12.66
C SER A 245 -26.12 10.89 -12.94
N TYR A 246 -25.29 11.23 -11.94
CA TYR A 246 -23.84 11.44 -12.12
C TYR A 246 -23.17 10.29 -12.87
N GLY A 247 -23.29 9.06 -12.36
CA GLY A 247 -22.63 7.90 -12.98
C GLY A 247 -23.17 7.54 -14.37
N ARG A 248 -24.41 7.93 -14.73
CA ARG A 248 -24.92 7.76 -16.11
C ARG A 248 -24.41 8.85 -17.03
N GLN A 249 -24.37 10.11 -16.57
CA GLN A 249 -23.88 11.24 -17.34
C GLN A 249 -22.38 11.10 -17.61
N LEU A 250 -21.59 10.73 -16.60
CA LEU A 250 -20.15 10.48 -16.75
C LEU A 250 -19.89 9.38 -17.79
N ARG A 251 -20.65 8.28 -17.76
CA ARG A 251 -20.53 7.19 -18.75
C ARG A 251 -20.92 7.57 -20.18
N ALA A 252 -21.69 8.64 -20.35
CA ALA A 252 -22.11 9.11 -21.66
C ALA A 252 -21.10 10.08 -22.30
N LEU A 253 -20.04 10.47 -21.58
CA LEU A 253 -19.01 11.36 -22.10
C LEU A 253 -18.15 10.66 -23.14
N GLU A 254 -17.63 11.46 -24.07
CA GLU A 254 -16.67 11.00 -25.07
C GLU A 254 -15.26 11.10 -24.48
N ILE A 255 -14.54 9.98 -24.50
CA ILE A 255 -13.17 9.92 -23.98
C ILE A 255 -12.25 10.78 -24.86
N GLY A 256 -11.44 11.62 -24.22
CA GLY A 256 -10.51 12.54 -24.87
C GLY A 256 -11.14 13.86 -25.35
N ALA A 257 -12.48 13.96 -25.42
CA ALA A 257 -13.16 15.21 -25.76
C ALA A 257 -13.25 16.15 -24.54
N GLU A 258 -13.26 17.47 -24.76
CA GLU A 258 -13.51 18.44 -23.69
C GLU A 258 -15.00 18.46 -23.31
N HIS A 259 -15.30 18.19 -22.03
CA HIS A 259 -16.63 18.32 -21.45
C HIS A 259 -16.66 19.41 -20.38
N ARG A 260 -17.79 20.10 -20.24
CA ARG A 260 -17.96 21.18 -19.25
C ARG A 260 -18.46 20.60 -17.93
N PHE A 261 -17.72 20.85 -16.87
CA PHE A 261 -18.11 20.56 -15.50
C PHE A 261 -18.38 21.86 -14.75
N THR A 262 -19.62 22.09 -14.35
CA THR A 262 -19.96 23.21 -13.47
C THR A 262 -19.82 22.74 -12.02
N VAL A 263 -18.93 23.38 -11.26
CA VAL A 263 -18.65 23.01 -9.86
C VAL A 263 -18.88 24.19 -8.91
N ASN A 264 -19.21 23.90 -7.65
CA ASN A 264 -19.16 24.87 -6.56
C ASN A 264 -17.90 24.62 -5.72
N ARG A 265 -17.02 25.61 -5.67
CA ARG A 265 -15.78 25.60 -4.88
C ARG A 265 -15.83 26.71 -3.83
N GLY A 266 -16.13 26.33 -2.59
CA GLY A 266 -16.19 27.27 -1.46
C GLY A 266 -17.16 28.42 -1.68
N GLY A 267 -18.33 28.15 -2.29
CA GLY A 267 -19.37 29.14 -2.59
C GLY A 267 -19.20 29.87 -3.94
N ARG A 268 -18.17 29.55 -4.71
CA ARG A 268 -17.97 30.09 -6.06
C ARG A 268 -18.30 29.05 -7.12
N THR A 269 -19.15 29.42 -8.06
CA THR A 269 -19.42 28.59 -9.24
C THR A 269 -18.30 28.75 -10.27
N LEU A 270 -17.74 27.63 -10.71
CA LEU A 270 -16.69 27.57 -11.73
C LEU A 270 -17.16 26.65 -12.86
N ASP A 271 -16.85 27.02 -14.10
CA ASP A 271 -16.98 26.13 -15.27
C ASP A 271 -15.60 25.61 -15.65
N LEU A 272 -15.40 24.31 -15.43
CA LEU A 272 -14.17 23.59 -15.74
C LEU A 272 -14.31 22.87 -17.07
N LYS A 273 -13.21 22.73 -17.80
CA LYS A 273 -13.13 21.89 -18.99
C LYS A 273 -12.26 20.70 -18.68
N ILE A 274 -12.85 19.51 -18.72
CA ILE A 274 -12.16 18.28 -18.37
C ILE A 274 -12.29 17.32 -19.55
N SER A 275 -11.19 16.67 -19.92
CA SER A 275 -11.17 15.62 -20.93
C SER A 275 -11.02 14.26 -20.24
N PRO A 276 -12.10 13.49 -20.08
CA PRO A 276 -12.04 12.18 -19.45
C PRO A 276 -11.10 11.25 -20.21
N VAL A 277 -10.42 10.36 -19.49
CA VAL A 277 -9.60 9.29 -20.06
C VAL A 277 -10.36 7.96 -19.99
N GLU A 278 -9.92 6.97 -20.75
CA GLU A 278 -10.39 5.59 -20.53
C GLU A 278 -9.83 5.11 -19.18
N GLY A 279 -10.71 4.69 -18.28
CA GLY A 279 -10.32 4.24 -16.95
C GLY A 279 -11.50 3.76 -16.12
N GLY A 280 -11.30 3.72 -14.81
CA GLY A 280 -12.35 3.33 -13.86
C GLY A 280 -11.75 2.92 -12.52
N LYS A 281 -12.62 2.46 -11.61
CA LYS A 281 -12.17 2.06 -10.29
C LYS A 281 -11.39 0.76 -10.37
N GLU A 282 -10.19 0.75 -9.82
CA GLU A 282 -9.35 -0.46 -9.84
C GLU A 282 -9.67 -1.39 -8.68
N SER A 283 -9.85 -2.67 -8.96
CA SER A 283 -9.91 -3.75 -8.00
C SER A 283 -8.67 -4.63 -8.10
N PHE A 284 -8.27 -5.18 -6.95
CA PHE A 284 -7.10 -6.04 -6.82
C PHE A 284 -7.51 -7.33 -6.13
N ALA A 285 -7.06 -8.46 -6.67
CA ALA A 285 -7.28 -9.78 -6.09
C ALA A 285 -6.00 -10.60 -6.17
N ILE A 286 -5.69 -11.37 -5.12
CA ILE A 286 -4.62 -12.36 -5.20
C ILE A 286 -5.25 -13.67 -5.68
N VAL A 287 -4.82 -14.16 -6.83
CA VAL A 287 -5.35 -15.36 -7.47
C VAL A 287 -4.27 -16.42 -7.59
N GLU A 288 -4.68 -17.68 -7.66
CA GLU A 288 -3.79 -18.81 -7.89
C GLU A 288 -3.35 -18.85 -9.36
N VAL A 289 -2.09 -19.23 -9.59
CA VAL A 289 -1.58 -19.53 -10.94
C VAL A 289 -2.15 -20.86 -11.42
N ASP A 290 -2.29 -21.06 -12.74
CA ASP A 290 -3.00 -22.23 -13.29
C ASP A 290 -2.43 -23.59 -12.83
N GLU A 291 -1.11 -23.69 -12.68
CA GLU A 291 -0.41 -24.92 -12.29
C GLU A 291 0.70 -24.63 -11.26
N PRO A 292 0.37 -24.42 -9.98
CA PRO A 292 1.38 -24.16 -8.97
C PRO A 292 2.18 -25.43 -8.70
N SER A 293 3.50 -25.30 -8.80
CA SER A 293 4.46 -26.36 -8.51
C SER A 293 4.33 -26.90 -7.09
N ILE A 294 4.86 -28.11 -6.86
CA ILE A 294 4.88 -28.73 -5.53
C ILE A 294 5.55 -27.81 -4.50
N GLU A 295 6.65 -27.15 -4.90
CA GLU A 295 7.38 -26.24 -4.03
C GLU A 295 6.58 -24.99 -3.69
N GLN A 296 5.92 -24.37 -4.66
CA GLN A 296 5.04 -23.22 -4.43
C GLN A 296 3.91 -23.56 -3.45
N ARG A 297 3.25 -24.72 -3.62
CA ARG A 297 2.20 -25.19 -2.71
C ARG A 297 2.74 -25.45 -1.30
N ARG A 298 3.95 -26.04 -1.19
CA ARG A 298 4.60 -26.29 0.10
C ARG A 298 4.91 -24.98 0.83
N LEU A 299 5.58 -24.04 0.15
CA LEU A 299 5.92 -22.74 0.72
C LEU A 299 4.67 -21.93 1.11
N ARG A 300 3.62 -22.00 0.30
CA ARG A 300 2.32 -21.40 0.61
C ARG A 300 1.73 -21.94 1.91
N ARG A 301 1.70 -23.27 2.07
CA ARG A 301 1.20 -23.90 3.31
C ARG A 301 2.02 -23.48 4.52
N GLU A 302 3.34 -23.47 4.41
CA GLU A 302 4.23 -23.03 5.51
C GLU A 302 4.08 -21.55 5.84
N TRP A 303 3.88 -20.71 4.83
CA TRP A 303 3.68 -19.28 4.97
C TRP A 303 2.38 -18.97 5.74
N LEU A 304 1.26 -19.54 5.29
CA LEU A 304 -0.08 -19.28 5.84
C LEU A 304 -0.46 -20.21 7.01
N GLY A 305 0.32 -21.25 7.29
CA GLY A 305 0.00 -22.26 8.31
C GLY A 305 -1.18 -23.16 7.93
N LEU A 306 -1.30 -23.49 6.65
CA LEU A 306 -2.38 -24.34 6.14
C LEU A 306 -2.07 -25.83 6.39
N PRO A 307 -3.10 -26.67 6.57
CA PRO A 307 -2.95 -28.11 6.78
C PRO A 307 -2.34 -28.87 5.59
#